data_AF-A0A6N9AHC8-F1
#
_entry.id   AF-A0A6N9AHC8-F1
#
_cell.length_a   1.000
_cell.length_b   1.000
_cell.length_c   1.000
_cell.angle_alpha   90.00
_cell.angle_beta   90.00
_cell.angle_gamma   90.00
#
_symmetry.space_group_name_H-M   'P 1'
#
loop_
_entity.id
_entity.type
_entity.pdbx_description
1 polymer ?
#
loop_
_entity_poly.entity_id
_entity_poly.type
_entity_poly.pdbx_seq_one_letter_code
_entity_poly.pdbx_strand_id
1 'polypeptide(L)'
;MKLFFLNEFPYKSIRPEPTVENVLKDGQQPLLLVLNEAQALGDKDVPPSLHKAAAIHVLEFIHNGELGRPVILLAAGLGGTKKGFDELKISRFAEDFFVELGALDKGSERAVIQDWITKEGGAHGDPTAWIGAVAQETHGWPQHIQSYANHAVAQLKADDGVMTSSGLSAALQAGREARKMYYKQRADEFFGDEIQCLVSALPENPSGSPASRIDIMSALTKAYDLEAKDLFDRFIRKGILEKSGVGLVVPIPSMHAWLKDVYV
;
A
#
# COMPACT_ATOMS: atom_id res chain seq x y z
N MET A 1 20.41 13.86 -7.76
CA MET A 1 20.02 12.88 -6.72
C MET A 1 19.60 11.60 -7.41
N LYS A 2 20.25 10.46 -7.11
CA LYS A 2 19.93 9.16 -7.70
C LYS A 2 19.09 8.37 -6.69
N LEU A 3 17.97 7.81 -7.14
CA LEU A 3 17.05 7.01 -6.31
C LEU A 3 17.48 5.55 -6.34
N PHE A 4 17.47 4.88 -5.19
CA PHE A 4 17.73 3.44 -5.10
C PHE A 4 16.57 2.75 -4.39
N PHE A 5 16.04 1.70 -4.99
CA PHE A 5 15.00 0.85 -4.41
C PHE A 5 15.63 -0.38 -3.76
N LEU A 6 15.45 -0.53 -2.44
CA LEU A 6 16.09 -1.62 -1.69
C LEU A 6 15.58 -3.02 -2.08
N ASN A 7 14.36 -3.11 -2.60
CA ASN A 7 13.76 -4.39 -3.00
C ASN A 7 14.18 -4.84 -4.41
N GLU A 8 14.93 -4.03 -5.16
CA GLU A 8 15.26 -4.27 -6.58
C GLU A 8 16.75 -4.59 -6.81
N PHE A 9 17.56 -4.70 -5.76
CA PHE A 9 18.98 -5.03 -5.92
C PHE A 9 19.15 -6.45 -6.50
N PRO A 10 19.83 -6.61 -7.65
CA PRO A 10 20.08 -7.92 -8.23
C PRO A 10 21.08 -8.69 -7.36
N TYR A 11 20.82 -9.99 -7.18
CA TYR A 11 21.78 -10.92 -6.56
C TYR A 11 21.95 -12.15 -7.44
N LYS A 12 22.79 -12.02 -8.49
CA LYS A 12 23.71 -13.06 -9.04
C LYS A 12 24.19 -12.70 -10.46
N SER A 13 25.49 -12.48 -10.61
CA SER A 13 26.27 -13.07 -11.71
C SER A 13 27.71 -13.36 -11.28
N ILE A 14 28.39 -14.26 -11.99
CA ILE A 14 29.68 -14.90 -11.66
C ILE A 14 30.89 -13.95 -11.87
N ARG A 15 30.66 -12.64 -11.83
CA ARG A 15 31.72 -11.61 -11.80
C ARG A 15 31.70 -10.94 -10.43
N PRO A 16 32.80 -10.31 -9.95
CA PRO A 16 32.74 -9.49 -8.75
C PRO A 16 31.89 -8.26 -9.07
N GLU A 17 30.57 -8.41 -9.01
CA GLU A 17 29.65 -7.28 -9.03
C GLU A 17 29.91 -6.44 -7.78
N PRO A 18 29.84 -5.11 -7.88
CA PRO A 18 29.98 -4.24 -6.73
C PRO A 18 28.92 -4.67 -5.69
N THR A 19 29.36 -4.96 -4.46
CA THR A 19 28.43 -5.20 -3.35
C THR A 19 27.47 -4.00 -3.24
N VAL A 20 26.27 -4.20 -2.70
CA VAL A 20 25.32 -3.10 -2.47
C VAL A 20 26.01 -1.93 -1.74
N GLU A 21 26.93 -2.26 -0.82
CA GLU A 21 27.82 -1.31 -0.15
C GLU A 21 28.70 -0.48 -1.11
N ASN A 22 29.32 -1.11 -2.12
CA ASN A 22 30.14 -0.41 -3.13
C ASN A 22 29.26 0.49 -4.01
N VAL A 23 28.06 0.03 -4.39
CA VAL A 23 27.10 0.84 -5.16
C VAL A 23 26.65 2.08 -4.38
N LEU A 24 26.41 1.93 -3.08
CA LEU A 24 26.01 3.03 -2.21
C LEU A 24 27.19 3.98 -1.91
N LYS A 25 28.43 3.50 -1.89
CA LYS A 25 29.63 4.33 -1.67
C LYS A 25 30.01 5.23 -2.86
N ASP A 26 29.53 4.97 -4.08
CA ASP A 26 29.94 5.74 -5.26
C ASP A 26 28.88 6.74 -5.78
N GLY A 27 27.78 6.97 -5.04
CA GLY A 27 26.68 7.86 -5.44
C GLY A 27 26.83 9.35 -5.07
N GLN A 28 26.09 10.22 -5.77
CA GLN A 28 25.91 11.64 -5.40
C GLN A 28 25.27 11.79 -4.01
N GLN A 29 25.71 12.78 -3.24
CA GLN A 29 25.24 13.04 -1.87
C GLN A 29 24.14 14.12 -1.80
N PRO A 30 23.19 14.04 -0.85
CA PRO A 30 22.91 12.90 0.04
C PRO A 30 22.31 11.71 -0.72
N LEU A 31 22.46 10.50 -0.17
CA LEU A 31 21.81 9.31 -0.74
C LEU A 31 20.33 9.28 -0.35
N LEU A 32 19.46 9.09 -1.33
CA LEU A 32 18.04 8.85 -1.11
C LEU A 32 17.71 7.38 -1.38
N LEU A 33 17.30 6.68 -0.33
CA LEU A 33 16.89 5.28 -0.39
C LEU A 33 15.37 5.20 -0.24
N VAL A 34 14.75 4.32 -1.03
CA VAL A 34 13.33 4.02 -0.94
C VAL A 34 13.13 2.56 -0.60
N LEU A 35 12.37 2.31 0.46
CA LEU A 35 11.91 1.00 0.85
C LEU A 35 10.39 0.98 0.74
N ASN A 36 9.88 0.21 -0.21
CA ASN A 36 8.45 -0.06 -0.32
C ASN A 36 8.10 -1.31 0.49
N GLU A 37 6.85 -1.37 0.96
CA GLU A 37 6.32 -2.49 1.75
C GLU A 37 7.13 -2.80 3.02
N ALA A 38 7.61 -1.76 3.70
CA ALA A 38 8.48 -1.89 4.85
C ALA A 38 7.88 -2.72 6.01
N GLN A 39 6.56 -2.89 6.07
CA GLN A 39 5.91 -3.81 7.01
C GLN A 39 6.36 -5.27 6.85
N ALA A 40 6.82 -5.67 5.66
CA ALA A 40 7.32 -7.03 5.39
C ALA A 40 8.64 -7.34 6.13
N LEU A 41 9.37 -6.31 6.56
CA LEU A 41 10.62 -6.49 7.32
C LEU A 41 10.40 -7.22 8.65
N GLY A 42 9.25 -7.00 9.31
CA GLY A 42 8.92 -7.63 10.59
C GLY A 42 8.40 -9.07 10.49
N ASP A 43 8.27 -9.63 9.29
CA ASP A 43 7.78 -11.01 9.11
C ASP A 43 8.82 -12.05 9.60
N LYS A 44 8.46 -12.86 10.60
CA LYS A 44 9.35 -13.90 11.18
C LYS A 44 9.01 -15.30 10.67
N ASP A 45 7.89 -15.44 9.99
CA ASP A 45 7.25 -16.74 9.74
C ASP A 45 7.70 -17.36 8.39
N VAL A 46 8.52 -16.63 7.62
CA VAL A 46 9.13 -17.09 6.38
C VAL A 46 10.63 -16.79 6.40
N PRO A 47 11.52 -17.73 6.01
CA PRO A 47 12.93 -17.43 5.78
C PRO A 47 13.03 -16.18 4.91
N PRO A 48 13.77 -15.13 5.33
CA PRO A 48 13.79 -13.88 4.59
C PRO A 48 14.25 -14.17 3.18
N SER A 49 13.46 -13.71 2.19
CA SER A 49 13.89 -13.73 0.80
C SER A 49 15.26 -13.05 0.69
N LEU A 50 16.05 -13.40 -0.33
CA LEU A 50 17.37 -12.79 -0.54
C LEU A 50 17.30 -11.25 -0.57
N HIS A 51 16.22 -10.69 -1.11
CA HIS A 51 15.96 -9.26 -1.13
C HIS A 51 15.68 -8.69 0.27
N LYS A 52 14.89 -9.39 1.10
CA LYS A 52 14.65 -8.98 2.49
C LYS A 52 15.93 -9.03 3.33
N ALA A 53 16.74 -10.07 3.19
CA ALA A 53 18.02 -10.18 3.89
C ALA A 53 18.98 -9.05 3.49
N ALA A 54 19.06 -8.74 2.19
CA ALA A 54 19.87 -7.62 1.69
C ALA A 54 19.36 -6.26 2.20
N ALA A 55 18.04 -6.04 2.23
CA ALA A 55 17.45 -4.82 2.76
C ALA A 55 17.77 -4.64 4.25
N ILE A 56 17.62 -5.70 5.06
CA ILE A 56 17.98 -5.66 6.50
C ILE A 56 19.47 -5.33 6.68
N HIS A 57 20.36 -5.99 5.96
CA HIS A 57 21.81 -5.73 6.03
C HIS A 57 22.14 -4.27 5.71
N VAL A 58 21.53 -3.69 4.66
CA VAL A 58 21.75 -2.28 4.31
C VAL A 58 21.24 -1.35 5.42
N LEU A 59 20.09 -1.64 6.01
CA LEU A 59 19.52 -0.85 7.10
C LEU A 59 20.40 -0.91 8.36
N GLU A 60 20.95 -2.07 8.70
CA GLU A 60 21.92 -2.24 9.79
C GLU A 60 23.21 -1.45 9.52
N PHE A 61 23.73 -1.52 8.28
CA PHE A 61 24.92 -0.78 7.85
C PHE A 61 24.74 0.75 7.97
N ILE A 62 23.53 1.24 7.65
CA ILE A 62 23.16 2.65 7.85
C ILE A 62 23.07 2.98 9.35
N HIS A 63 22.40 2.13 10.13
CA HIS A 63 22.20 2.31 11.57
C HIS A 63 23.52 2.47 12.33
N ASN A 64 24.50 1.61 12.00
CA ASN A 64 25.83 1.59 12.61
C ASN A 64 26.73 2.74 12.11
N GLY A 65 26.28 3.52 11.11
CA GLY A 65 27.05 4.61 10.53
C GLY A 65 28.21 4.15 9.63
N GLU A 66 28.23 2.88 9.24
CA GLU A 66 29.33 2.26 8.47
C GLU A 66 29.38 2.76 7.01
N LEU A 67 28.31 3.40 6.52
CA LEU A 67 28.28 4.03 5.20
C LEU A 67 29.11 5.32 5.11
N GLY A 68 29.42 5.94 6.25
CA GLY A 68 30.27 7.13 6.34
C GLY A 68 29.72 8.39 5.63
N ARG A 69 28.41 8.47 5.39
CA ARG A 69 27.76 9.61 4.71
C ARG A 69 26.28 9.77 5.11
N PRO A 70 25.69 10.96 4.90
CA PRO A 70 24.27 11.19 5.15
C PRO A 70 23.36 10.36 4.23
N VAL A 71 22.33 9.76 4.81
CA VAL A 71 21.29 8.98 4.11
C VAL A 71 19.93 9.54 4.48
N ILE A 72 19.08 9.73 3.49
CA ILE A 72 17.65 9.95 3.66
C ILE A 72 16.97 8.63 3.24
N LEU A 73 16.24 8.01 4.17
CA LEU A 73 15.47 6.81 3.89
C LEU A 73 13.98 7.15 3.92
N LEU A 74 13.31 6.90 2.80
CA LEU A 74 11.86 6.93 2.69
C LEU A 74 11.35 5.48 2.76
N ALA A 75 10.69 5.14 3.85
CA ALA A 75 10.09 3.82 4.03
C ALA A 75 8.56 3.94 3.95
N ALA A 76 7.98 3.38 2.90
CA ALA A 76 6.54 3.29 2.71
C ALA A 76 6.05 1.90 3.13
N GLY A 77 4.96 1.84 3.89
CA GLY A 77 4.36 0.59 4.30
C GLY A 77 3.05 0.80 5.06
N LEU A 78 2.49 -0.28 5.58
CA LEU A 78 1.25 -0.25 6.37
C LEU A 78 1.52 0.14 7.83
N GLY A 79 0.49 0.36 8.64
CA GLY A 79 0.61 0.79 10.05
C GLY A 79 1.52 -0.09 10.94
N GLY A 80 1.78 -1.35 10.55
CA GLY A 80 2.75 -2.24 11.20
C GLY A 80 4.23 -1.92 10.96
N THR A 81 4.55 -0.96 10.08
CA THR A 81 5.92 -0.64 9.65
C THR A 81 6.80 -0.19 10.82
N LYS A 82 6.30 0.67 11.72
CA LYS A 82 7.03 1.12 12.93
C LYS A 82 7.50 -0.07 13.76
N LYS A 83 6.59 -1.01 14.04
CA LYS A 83 6.88 -2.25 14.78
C LYS A 83 7.96 -3.09 14.07
N GLY A 84 7.92 -3.18 12.74
CA GLY A 84 8.94 -3.88 11.96
C GLY A 84 10.34 -3.28 12.18
N PHE A 85 10.48 -1.96 12.13
CA PHE A 85 11.75 -1.28 12.42
C PHE A 85 12.19 -1.44 13.89
N ASP A 86 11.26 -1.36 14.84
CA ASP A 86 11.53 -1.54 16.27
C ASP A 86 12.08 -2.95 16.56
N GLU A 87 11.50 -3.98 15.94
CA GLU A 87 11.92 -5.38 16.11
C GLU A 87 13.32 -5.65 15.56
N LEU A 88 13.71 -4.98 14.48
CA LEU A 88 15.06 -5.03 13.93
C LEU A 88 16.09 -4.30 14.81
N LYS A 89 15.64 -3.54 15.83
CA LYS A 89 16.48 -2.68 16.68
C LYS A 89 17.28 -1.63 15.89
N ILE A 90 16.81 -1.27 14.70
CA ILE A 90 17.41 -0.26 13.83
C ILE A 90 16.83 1.10 14.24
N SER A 91 17.30 1.65 15.36
CA SER A 91 16.72 2.86 15.97
C SER A 91 17.60 4.11 15.81
N ARG A 92 17.24 4.95 14.82
CA ARG A 92 17.48 6.41 14.87
C ARG A 92 16.27 7.23 14.38
N PHE A 93 15.14 6.58 14.08
CA PHE A 93 13.93 7.28 13.70
C PHE A 93 13.28 7.86 14.96
N ALA A 94 13.39 9.18 15.14
CA ALA A 94 12.50 9.91 16.02
C ALA A 94 11.04 9.66 15.63
N GLU A 95 10.15 9.69 16.61
CA GLU A 95 8.72 9.45 16.43
C GLU A 95 8.09 10.37 15.37
N ASP A 96 8.57 11.61 15.31
CA ASP A 96 8.15 12.63 14.34
C ASP A 96 8.51 12.32 12.87
N PHE A 97 9.32 11.28 12.61
CA PHE A 97 9.65 10.85 11.25
C PHE A 97 8.70 9.78 10.69
N PHE A 98 7.77 9.27 11.50
CA PHE A 98 6.71 8.38 11.03
C PHE A 98 5.46 9.20 10.69
N VAL A 99 5.22 9.38 9.39
CA VAL A 99 4.04 10.07 8.89
C VAL A 99 3.04 9.05 8.37
N GLU A 100 1.87 8.98 8.99
CA GLU A 100 0.75 8.21 8.47
C GLU A 100 0.04 9.02 7.38
N LEU A 101 0.01 8.48 6.16
CA LEU A 101 -0.68 9.09 5.03
C LEU A 101 -2.05 8.44 4.86
N GLY A 102 -3.10 9.19 5.17
CA GLY A 102 -4.48 8.78 4.96
C GLY A 102 -5.02 9.19 3.59
N ALA A 103 -6.34 9.12 3.47
CA ALA A 103 -7.06 9.66 2.34
C ALA A 103 -6.87 11.19 2.24
N LEU A 104 -6.74 11.69 1.00
CA LEU A 104 -6.77 13.11 0.71
C LEU A 104 -8.15 13.70 1.07
N ASP A 105 -8.15 14.94 1.53
CA ASP A 105 -9.39 15.71 1.65
C ASP A 105 -10.03 15.95 0.27
N LYS A 106 -11.32 16.28 0.26
CA LYS A 106 -12.09 16.42 -1.00
C LYS A 106 -11.58 17.53 -1.93
N GLY A 107 -10.95 18.58 -1.40
CA GLY A 107 -10.33 19.61 -2.22
C GLY A 107 -9.08 19.07 -2.91
N SER A 108 -8.17 18.48 -2.13
CA SER A 108 -6.92 17.90 -2.62
C SER A 108 -7.14 16.74 -3.60
N GLU A 109 -8.09 15.85 -3.30
CA GLU A 109 -8.48 14.75 -4.20
C GLU A 109 -8.88 15.27 -5.58
N ARG A 110 -9.81 16.24 -5.62
CA ARG A 110 -10.31 16.80 -6.89
C ARG A 110 -9.23 17.56 -7.64
N ALA A 111 -8.37 18.29 -6.93
CA ALA A 111 -7.27 19.03 -7.54
C ALA A 111 -6.26 18.10 -8.23
N VAL A 112 -5.87 16.99 -7.59
CA VAL A 112 -4.97 15.99 -8.19
C VAL A 112 -5.61 15.34 -9.43
N ILE A 113 -6.87 14.92 -9.33
CA ILE A 113 -7.60 14.32 -10.45
C ILE A 113 -7.72 15.32 -11.62
N GLN A 114 -8.04 16.58 -11.32
CA GLN A 114 -8.10 17.65 -12.32
C GLN A 114 -6.77 17.82 -13.05
N ASP A 115 -5.66 17.89 -12.31
CA ASP A 115 -4.33 18.03 -12.88
C ASP A 115 -4.02 16.89 -13.86
N TRP A 116 -4.33 15.64 -13.49
CA TRP A 116 -4.07 14.49 -14.37
C TRP A 116 -4.97 14.51 -15.61
N ILE A 117 -6.28 14.72 -15.44
CA ILE A 117 -7.24 14.76 -16.56
C ILE A 117 -6.89 15.89 -17.55
N THR A 118 -6.53 17.06 -17.05
CA THR A 118 -6.28 18.24 -17.90
C THR A 118 -4.87 18.27 -18.47
N LYS A 119 -3.83 18.15 -17.63
CA LYS A 119 -2.43 18.32 -18.05
C LYS A 119 -1.88 17.06 -18.70
N GLU A 120 -2.16 15.88 -18.14
CA GLU A 120 -1.63 14.62 -18.67
C GLU A 120 -2.56 13.97 -19.70
N GLY A 121 -3.87 14.04 -19.47
CA GLY A 121 -4.90 13.51 -20.35
C GLY A 121 -5.25 14.41 -21.54
N GLY A 122 -4.91 15.70 -21.48
CA GLY A 122 -5.20 16.65 -22.57
C GLY A 122 -6.69 16.90 -22.78
N ALA A 123 -7.50 16.80 -21.72
CA ALA A 123 -8.95 16.96 -21.82
C ALA A 123 -9.39 18.28 -22.50
N HIS A 124 -10.29 18.18 -23.48
CA HIS A 124 -10.87 19.33 -24.19
C HIS A 124 -12.26 19.69 -23.64
N GLY A 125 -12.39 20.88 -23.05
CA GLY A 125 -13.68 21.39 -22.53
C GLY A 125 -13.74 21.37 -20.99
N ASP A 126 -14.94 21.21 -20.43
CA ASP A 126 -15.15 21.20 -18.97
C ASP A 126 -14.99 19.77 -18.37
N PRO A 127 -13.93 19.51 -17.57
CA PRO A 127 -13.67 18.21 -16.99
C PRO A 127 -14.49 17.90 -15.73
N THR A 128 -15.38 18.79 -15.28
CA THR A 128 -16.05 18.70 -13.97
C THR A 128 -16.78 17.37 -13.74
N ALA A 129 -17.48 16.85 -14.76
CA ALA A 129 -18.20 15.58 -14.67
C ALA A 129 -17.24 14.38 -14.51
N TRP A 130 -16.13 14.37 -15.26
CA TRP A 130 -15.12 13.31 -15.17
C TRP A 130 -14.41 13.34 -13.81
N ILE A 131 -13.99 14.53 -13.35
CA ILE A 131 -13.37 14.70 -12.04
C ILE A 131 -14.32 14.23 -10.93
N GLY A 132 -15.59 14.62 -11.02
CA GLY A 132 -16.62 14.24 -10.05
C GLY A 132 -16.82 12.73 -9.97
N ALA A 133 -16.92 12.06 -11.11
CA ALA A 133 -17.14 10.62 -11.16
C ALA A 133 -15.93 9.82 -10.67
N VAL A 134 -14.70 10.23 -11.03
CA VAL A 134 -13.48 9.59 -10.51
C VAL A 134 -13.38 9.78 -8.99
N ALA A 135 -13.57 11.00 -8.48
CA ALA A 135 -13.51 11.29 -7.04
C ALA A 135 -14.55 10.53 -6.20
N GLN A 136 -15.70 10.18 -6.79
CA GLN A 136 -16.71 9.35 -6.13
C GLN A 136 -16.24 7.90 -5.90
N GLU A 137 -15.37 7.39 -6.77
CA GLU A 137 -14.88 6.00 -6.70
C GLU A 137 -13.64 5.83 -5.83
N THR A 138 -12.88 6.92 -5.63
CA THR A 138 -11.54 6.88 -5.04
C THR A 138 -11.55 7.16 -3.53
N HIS A 139 -12.54 7.90 -3.04
CA HIS A 139 -12.69 8.27 -1.62
C HIS A 139 -11.42 8.89 -0.98
N GLY A 140 -10.64 9.61 -1.77
CA GLY A 140 -9.41 10.28 -1.35
C GLY A 140 -8.18 9.39 -1.31
N TRP A 141 -8.32 8.07 -1.48
CA TRP A 141 -7.19 7.14 -1.38
C TRP A 141 -6.22 7.30 -2.56
N PRO A 142 -4.95 7.69 -2.33
CA PRO A 142 -4.01 8.00 -3.42
C PRO A 142 -3.82 6.87 -4.42
N GLN A 143 -3.79 5.62 -3.96
CA GLN A 143 -3.63 4.45 -4.83
C GLN A 143 -4.84 4.25 -5.76
N HIS A 144 -6.05 4.57 -5.28
CA HIS A 144 -7.26 4.53 -6.10
C HIS A 144 -7.30 5.71 -7.06
N ILE A 145 -6.96 6.91 -6.59
CA ILE A 145 -6.84 8.10 -7.45
C ILE A 145 -5.91 7.80 -8.62
N GLN A 146 -4.72 7.28 -8.33
CA GLN A 146 -3.76 6.90 -9.35
C GLN A 146 -4.33 5.87 -10.34
N SER A 147 -4.94 4.79 -9.84
CA SER A 147 -5.52 3.74 -10.69
C SER A 147 -6.59 4.30 -11.64
N TYR A 148 -7.60 4.98 -11.11
CA TYR A 148 -8.70 5.51 -11.93
C TYR A 148 -8.26 6.65 -12.85
N ALA A 149 -7.40 7.55 -12.37
CA ALA A 149 -6.91 8.66 -13.17
C ALA A 149 -5.99 8.19 -14.30
N ASN A 150 -5.16 7.16 -14.08
CA ASN A 150 -4.37 6.54 -15.16
C ASN A 150 -5.25 6.00 -16.29
N HIS A 151 -6.35 5.30 -15.93
CA HIS A 151 -7.29 4.80 -16.93
C HIS A 151 -8.07 5.93 -17.62
N ALA A 152 -8.44 6.98 -16.90
CA ALA A 152 -9.05 8.17 -17.49
C ALA A 152 -8.10 8.87 -18.48
N VAL A 153 -6.84 9.06 -18.10
CA VAL A 153 -5.80 9.64 -18.97
C VAL A 153 -5.57 8.77 -20.20
N ALA A 154 -5.50 7.44 -20.05
CA ALA A 154 -5.34 6.53 -21.18
C ALA A 154 -6.52 6.62 -22.15
N GLN A 155 -7.74 6.69 -21.63
CA GLN A 155 -8.94 6.86 -22.46
C GLN A 155 -8.94 8.21 -23.19
N LEU A 156 -8.63 9.30 -22.50
CA LEU A 156 -8.57 10.63 -23.11
C LEU A 156 -7.51 10.68 -24.20
N LYS A 157 -6.33 10.07 -24.00
CA LYS A 157 -5.31 9.96 -25.04
C LYS A 157 -5.76 9.15 -26.25
N ALA A 158 -6.55 8.10 -26.04
CA ALA A 158 -7.10 7.29 -27.13
C ALA A 158 -8.17 8.05 -27.94
N ASP A 159 -8.88 8.97 -27.30
CA ASP A 159 -9.95 9.78 -27.88
C ASP A 159 -9.49 11.22 -28.22
N ASP A 160 -8.18 11.47 -28.37
CA ASP A 160 -7.60 12.80 -28.67
C ASP A 160 -8.10 13.94 -27.75
N GLY A 161 -8.21 13.65 -26.45
CA GLY A 161 -8.66 14.58 -25.42
C GLY A 161 -10.18 14.77 -25.35
N VAL A 162 -10.96 14.11 -26.22
CA VAL A 162 -12.41 14.27 -26.27
C VAL A 162 -13.08 13.58 -25.07
N MET A 163 -13.81 14.37 -24.28
CA MET A 163 -14.53 13.88 -23.11
C MET A 163 -15.93 13.38 -23.48
N THR A 164 -16.06 12.07 -23.67
CA THR A 164 -17.36 11.41 -23.93
C THR A 164 -17.89 10.67 -22.69
N SER A 165 -19.21 10.47 -22.62
CA SER A 165 -19.82 9.65 -21.56
C SER A 165 -19.41 8.17 -21.63
N SER A 166 -19.25 7.64 -22.85
CA SER A 166 -18.75 6.28 -23.10
C SER A 166 -17.30 6.12 -22.64
N GLY A 167 -16.44 7.10 -22.94
CA GLY A 167 -15.05 7.11 -22.49
C GLY A 167 -14.97 7.15 -20.97
N LEU A 168 -15.76 8.02 -20.32
CA LEU A 168 -15.81 8.07 -18.86
C LEU A 168 -16.22 6.70 -18.27
N SER A 169 -17.28 6.10 -18.80
CA SER A 169 -17.77 4.79 -18.35
C SER A 169 -16.70 3.70 -18.49
N ALA A 170 -15.99 3.66 -19.63
CA ALA A 170 -14.90 2.72 -19.87
C ALA A 170 -13.73 2.91 -18.89
N ALA A 171 -13.31 4.16 -18.65
CA ALA A 171 -12.26 4.48 -17.69
C ALA A 171 -12.63 4.07 -16.25
N LEU A 172 -13.86 4.38 -15.82
CA LEU A 172 -14.35 3.98 -14.50
C LEU A 172 -14.42 2.47 -14.36
N GLN A 173 -14.87 1.75 -15.41
CA GLN A 173 -14.92 0.29 -15.38
C GLN A 173 -13.52 -0.32 -15.28
N ALA A 174 -12.55 0.17 -16.05
CA ALA A 174 -11.16 -0.27 -15.96
C ALA A 174 -10.57 -0.01 -14.57
N GLY A 175 -10.83 1.16 -13.99
CA GLY A 175 -10.43 1.49 -12.61
C GLY A 175 -11.05 0.55 -11.57
N ARG A 176 -12.34 0.20 -11.71
CA ARG A 176 -13.01 -0.78 -10.82
C ARG A 176 -12.37 -2.16 -10.90
N GLU A 177 -12.04 -2.64 -12.10
CA GLU A 177 -11.38 -3.94 -12.28
C GLU A 177 -9.95 -3.92 -11.72
N ALA A 178 -9.17 -2.88 -11.98
CA ALA A 178 -7.83 -2.72 -11.40
C ALA A 178 -7.88 -2.69 -9.86
N ARG A 179 -8.87 -2.00 -9.30
CA ARG A 179 -9.13 -1.95 -7.84
C ARG A 179 -9.48 -3.34 -7.27
N LYS A 180 -10.33 -4.12 -7.96
CA LYS A 180 -10.63 -5.50 -7.55
C LYS A 180 -9.39 -6.37 -7.56
N MET A 181 -8.56 -6.27 -8.60
CA MET A 181 -7.30 -7.02 -8.69
C MET A 181 -6.35 -6.68 -7.54
N TYR A 182 -6.26 -5.40 -7.17
CA TYR A 182 -5.50 -4.95 -6.01
C TYR A 182 -6.01 -5.57 -4.69
N TYR A 183 -7.32 -5.63 -4.48
CA TYR A 183 -7.87 -6.28 -3.29
C TYR A 183 -7.63 -7.79 -3.29
N LYS A 184 -7.76 -8.43 -4.46
CA LYS A 184 -7.45 -9.85 -4.64
C LYS A 184 -6.03 -10.16 -4.21
N GLN A 185 -5.05 -9.39 -4.67
CA GLN A 185 -3.64 -9.55 -4.25
C GLN A 185 -3.44 -9.49 -2.73
N ARG A 186 -4.23 -8.69 -2.01
CA ARG A 186 -4.19 -8.66 -0.53
C ARG A 186 -4.81 -9.91 0.10
N ALA A 187 -5.82 -10.49 -0.54
CA ALA A 187 -6.56 -11.66 -0.08
C ALA A 187 -5.99 -13.00 -0.59
N ASP A 188 -5.14 -13.00 -1.63
CA ASP A 188 -4.69 -14.20 -2.36
C ASP A 188 -3.88 -15.19 -1.51
N GLU A 189 -3.35 -14.76 -0.37
CA GLU A 189 -2.63 -15.64 0.56
C GLU A 189 -3.55 -16.35 1.56
N PHE A 190 -4.84 -16.04 1.57
CA PHE A 190 -5.80 -16.62 2.50
C PHE A 190 -6.70 -17.62 1.80
N PHE A 191 -7.13 -18.63 2.53
CA PHE A 191 -8.22 -19.48 2.08
C PHE A 191 -9.55 -18.71 2.12
N GLY A 192 -10.48 -19.07 1.23
CA GLY A 192 -11.75 -18.34 1.12
C GLY A 192 -12.58 -18.36 2.40
N ASP A 193 -12.53 -19.45 3.15
CA ASP A 193 -13.19 -19.62 4.44
C ASP A 193 -12.53 -18.76 5.54
N GLU A 194 -11.22 -18.56 5.49
CA GLU A 194 -10.52 -17.66 6.43
C GLU A 194 -11.01 -16.22 6.28
N ILE A 195 -11.13 -15.75 5.03
CA ILE A 195 -11.67 -14.43 4.71
C ILE A 195 -13.15 -14.35 5.12
N GLN A 196 -13.95 -15.37 4.78
CA GLN A 196 -15.36 -15.42 5.18
C GLN A 196 -15.54 -15.35 6.70
N CYS A 197 -14.69 -16.06 7.46
CA CYS A 197 -14.68 -16.02 8.92
C CYS A 197 -14.41 -14.60 9.43
N LEU A 198 -13.38 -13.94 8.91
CA LEU A 198 -13.09 -12.55 9.24
C LEU A 198 -14.26 -11.62 8.93
N VAL A 199 -14.79 -11.70 7.70
CA VAL A 199 -15.85 -10.80 7.21
C VAL A 199 -17.15 -10.97 8.00
N SER A 200 -17.43 -12.19 8.49
CA SER A 200 -18.57 -12.46 9.37
C SER A 200 -18.43 -11.82 10.75
N ALA A 201 -17.20 -11.58 11.21
CA ALA A 201 -16.91 -10.89 12.48
C ALA A 201 -16.85 -9.36 12.33
N LEU A 202 -16.89 -8.84 11.09
CA LEU A 202 -16.90 -7.40 10.82
C LEU A 202 -18.34 -6.84 10.82
N PRO A 203 -18.54 -5.64 11.41
CA PRO A 203 -19.83 -4.98 11.41
C PRO A 203 -20.28 -4.63 9.99
N GLU A 204 -21.58 -4.68 9.75
CA GLU A 204 -22.19 -4.44 8.43
C GLU A 204 -21.94 -3.04 7.85
N ASN A 205 -21.65 -2.05 8.70
CA ASN A 205 -21.45 -0.68 8.22
C ASN A 205 -19.96 -0.42 7.92
N PRO A 206 -19.57 -0.22 6.65
CA PRO A 206 -18.18 -0.04 6.24
C PRO A 206 -17.54 1.26 6.73
N SER A 207 -18.33 2.23 7.22
CA SER A 207 -17.86 3.56 7.62
C SER A 207 -18.01 3.85 9.12
N GLY A 208 -18.55 2.91 9.92
CA GLY A 208 -19.25 3.29 11.16
C GLY A 208 -18.64 2.85 12.48
N SER A 209 -18.17 1.61 12.59
CA SER A 209 -17.82 1.06 13.90
C SER A 209 -16.59 0.18 13.82
N PRO A 210 -15.50 0.52 14.52
CA PRO A 210 -14.39 -0.40 14.73
C PRO A 210 -14.90 -1.69 15.38
N ALA A 211 -14.55 -2.84 14.79
CA ALA A 211 -14.77 -4.14 15.39
C ALA A 211 -13.85 -4.30 16.60
N SER A 212 -14.34 -4.94 17.66
CA SER A 212 -13.50 -5.27 18.80
C SER A 212 -12.49 -6.34 18.41
N ARG A 213 -11.23 -6.18 18.86
CA ARG A 213 -10.22 -7.24 18.71
C ARG A 213 -10.70 -8.55 19.34
N ILE A 214 -11.45 -8.47 20.44
CA ILE A 214 -11.97 -9.66 21.15
C ILE A 214 -12.94 -10.42 20.25
N ASP A 215 -13.84 -9.73 19.55
CA ASP A 215 -14.85 -10.37 18.71
C ASP A 215 -14.22 -11.06 17.50
N ILE A 216 -13.29 -10.37 16.81
CA ILE A 216 -12.54 -10.96 15.69
C ILE A 216 -11.73 -12.17 16.17
N MET A 217 -10.96 -12.03 17.26
CA MET A 217 -10.15 -13.13 17.79
C MET A 217 -11.01 -14.30 18.25
N SER A 218 -12.16 -14.05 18.89
CA SER A 218 -13.09 -15.09 19.33
C SER A 218 -13.62 -15.91 18.14
N ALA A 219 -14.02 -15.24 17.06
CA ALA A 219 -14.45 -15.90 15.83
C ALA A 219 -13.33 -16.75 15.21
N LEU A 220 -12.13 -16.19 15.09
CA LEU A 220 -10.97 -16.90 14.53
C LEU A 220 -10.55 -18.09 15.41
N THR A 221 -10.49 -17.93 16.74
CA THR A 221 -10.15 -19.03 17.66
C THR A 221 -11.19 -20.14 17.63
N LYS A 222 -12.47 -19.81 17.46
CA LYS A 222 -13.51 -20.83 17.31
C LYS A 222 -13.34 -21.67 16.03
N ALA A 223 -12.87 -21.07 14.94
CA ALA A 223 -12.72 -21.73 13.65
C ALA A 223 -11.35 -22.41 13.46
N TYR A 224 -10.27 -21.80 13.96
CA TYR A 224 -8.87 -22.16 13.65
C TYR A 224 -8.01 -22.42 14.90
N ASP A 225 -8.59 -22.38 16.11
CA ASP A 225 -7.94 -22.69 17.39
C ASP A 225 -6.56 -22.02 17.57
N LEU A 226 -5.48 -22.80 17.58
CA LEU A 226 -4.10 -22.32 17.81
C LEU A 226 -3.57 -21.43 16.67
N GLU A 227 -4.12 -21.53 15.46
CA GLU A 227 -3.69 -20.76 14.28
C GLU A 227 -4.32 -19.36 14.23
N ALA A 228 -5.37 -19.10 15.03
CA ALA A 228 -6.16 -17.88 14.99
C ALA A 228 -5.35 -16.59 15.17
N LYS A 229 -4.32 -16.63 16.03
CA LYS A 229 -3.46 -15.46 16.28
C LYS A 229 -2.57 -15.15 15.07
N ASP A 230 -1.99 -16.17 14.45
CA ASP A 230 -1.17 -15.96 13.25
C ASP A 230 -2.04 -15.44 12.11
N LEU A 231 -3.22 -16.06 11.91
CA LEU A 231 -4.18 -15.60 10.90
C LEU A 231 -4.60 -14.14 11.12
N PHE A 232 -4.89 -13.75 12.37
CA PHE A 232 -5.16 -12.36 12.74
C PHE A 232 -3.99 -11.42 12.39
N ASP A 233 -2.77 -11.78 12.78
CA ASP A 233 -1.58 -10.96 12.52
C ASP A 233 -1.31 -10.87 11.00
N ARG A 234 -1.59 -11.92 10.22
CA ARG A 234 -1.55 -11.91 8.75
C ARG A 234 -2.55 -10.92 8.15
N PHE A 235 -3.79 -10.86 8.63
CA PHE A 235 -4.77 -9.87 8.14
C PHE A 235 -4.32 -8.42 8.36
N ILE A 236 -3.68 -8.14 9.50
CA ILE A 236 -3.10 -6.83 9.80
C ILE A 236 -1.91 -6.55 8.86
N ARG A 237 -1.00 -7.53 8.70
CA ARG A 237 0.19 -7.40 7.82
C ARG A 237 -0.18 -7.16 6.36
N LYS A 238 -1.28 -7.73 5.87
CA LYS A 238 -1.80 -7.53 4.51
C LYS A 238 -2.67 -6.28 4.36
N GLY A 239 -2.90 -5.54 5.44
CA GLY A 239 -3.72 -4.33 5.44
C GLY A 239 -5.18 -4.61 5.12
N ILE A 240 -5.64 -5.85 5.35
CA ILE A 240 -7.07 -6.19 5.34
C ILE A 240 -7.71 -5.59 6.59
N LEU A 241 -6.99 -5.66 7.73
CA LEU A 241 -7.36 -5.00 8.97
C LEU A 241 -6.34 -3.91 9.34
N GLU A 242 -6.85 -2.86 9.97
CA GLU A 242 -6.04 -1.79 10.55
C GLU A 242 -6.64 -1.34 11.88
N LYS A 243 -5.78 -0.88 12.79
CA LYS A 243 -6.22 -0.30 14.06
C LYS A 243 -6.79 1.09 13.83
N SER A 244 -8.02 1.31 14.25
CA SER A 244 -8.66 2.63 14.24
C SER A 244 -9.27 2.92 15.60
N GLY A 245 -8.71 3.89 16.31
CA GLY A 245 -9.07 4.21 17.69
C GLY A 245 -8.93 3.00 18.62
N VAL A 246 -10.06 2.56 19.20
CA VAL A 246 -10.13 1.44 20.16
C VAL A 246 -10.35 0.08 19.51
N GLY A 247 -10.60 0.00 18.20
CA GLY A 247 -10.91 -1.25 17.51
C GLY A 247 -10.18 -1.41 16.19
N LEU A 248 -10.75 -2.26 15.34
CA LEU A 248 -10.19 -2.67 14.05
C LEU A 248 -11.18 -2.40 12.92
N VAL A 249 -10.68 -1.96 11.78
CA VAL A 249 -11.48 -1.67 10.59
C VAL A 249 -10.81 -2.25 9.36
N VAL A 250 -11.59 -2.46 8.30
CA VAL A 250 -11.03 -2.52 6.94
C VAL A 250 -10.77 -1.08 6.53
N PRO A 251 -9.51 -0.66 6.34
CA PRO A 251 -9.17 0.77 6.21
C PRO A 251 -9.76 1.41 4.96
N ILE A 252 -9.99 0.61 3.92
CA ILE A 252 -10.53 1.06 2.65
C ILE A 252 -12.02 0.66 2.56
N PRO A 253 -12.98 1.60 2.62
CA PRO A 253 -14.41 1.27 2.62
C PRO A 253 -14.87 0.43 1.42
N SER A 254 -14.32 0.71 0.23
CA SER A 254 -14.60 -0.05 -0.99
C SER A 254 -14.01 -1.46 -0.98
N MET A 255 -12.98 -1.73 -0.17
CA MET A 255 -12.47 -3.08 0.06
C MET A 255 -13.40 -3.84 0.99
N HIS A 256 -13.94 -3.20 2.04
CA HIS A 256 -14.94 -3.82 2.90
C HIS A 256 -16.16 -4.25 2.10
N ALA A 257 -16.72 -3.35 1.28
CA ALA A 257 -17.85 -3.68 0.41
C ALA A 257 -17.54 -4.88 -0.53
N TRP A 258 -16.35 -4.89 -1.13
CA TRP A 258 -15.90 -6.00 -1.98
C TRP A 258 -15.75 -7.32 -1.21
N LEU A 259 -15.18 -7.29 -0.01
CA LEU A 259 -15.05 -8.47 0.85
C LEU A 259 -16.42 -9.07 1.21
N LYS A 260 -17.41 -8.22 1.52
CA LYS A 260 -18.79 -8.67 1.79
C LYS A 260 -19.44 -9.27 0.53
N ASP A 261 -19.32 -8.61 -0.62
CA ASP A 261 -19.91 -9.07 -1.89
C ASP A 261 -19.35 -10.42 -2.38
N VAL A 262 -18.07 -10.70 -2.11
CA VAL A 262 -17.39 -11.91 -2.62
C VAL A 262 -17.45 -13.08 -1.64
N TYR A 263 -17.47 -12.82 -0.33
CA TYR A 263 -17.28 -13.85 0.70
C TYR A 263 -18.47 -14.05 1.65
N VAL A 264 -19.58 -13.32 1.47
CA VAL A 264 -20.85 -13.48 2.23
C VAL A 264 -22.03 -13.58 1.27
#